data_AF-A0A2I0HG85-F1
#
_entry.id   AF-A0A2I0HG85-F1
#
_cell.length_a   1.000
_cell.length_b   1.000
_cell.length_c   1.000
_cell.angle_alpha   90.00
_cell.angle_beta   90.00
_cell.angle_gamma   90.00
#
_symmetry.space_group_name_H-M   'P 1'
#
loop_
_entity.id
_entity.type
_entity.pdbx_description
1 polymer ?
#
loop_
_entity_poly.entity_id
_entity_poly.type
_entity_poly.pdbx_seq_one_letter_code
_entity_poly.pdbx_strand_id
1 'polypeptide(L)'
;GITIFVPKDSAFSSLKKPSLSNLTEDQLRSLCLFHAMPHYYTLADFKNLTDLSPVSTFGGGQYGLNFKDDKGTIHLSSGLTNTK
;
A
#
# COMPACT_ATOMS: atom_id res chain seq x y z
N GLY A 1 12.56 -6.21 -10.06
CA GLY A 1 12.24 -6.69 -8.69
C GLY A 1 10.87 -6.19 -8.29
N ILE A 2 10.36 -6.62 -7.14
CA ILE A 2 9.02 -6.27 -6.63
C ILE A 2 9.18 -5.67 -5.23
N THR A 3 8.34 -4.70 -4.89
CA THR A 3 8.19 -4.16 -3.54
C THR A 3 6.81 -4.54 -3.01
N ILE A 4 6.74 -5.11 -1.80
CA ILE A 4 5.49 -5.56 -1.18
C ILE A 4 5.36 -4.90 0.19
N PHE A 5 4.23 -4.24 0.43
CA PHE A 5 3.88 -3.68 1.73
C PHE A 5 3.03 -4.68 2.49
N VAL A 6 3.61 -5.32 3.49
CA VAL A 6 2.91 -6.35 4.28
C VAL A 6 2.42 -5.72 5.60
N PRO A 7 1.10 -5.62 5.83
CA PRO A 7 0.57 -5.18 7.11
C PRO A 7 0.94 -6.17 8.22
N LYS A 8 1.17 -5.67 9.43
CA LYS A 8 1.36 -6.50 10.63
C LYS A 8 0.05 -7.16 11.04
N ASP A 9 0.12 -8.30 11.74
CA ASP A 9 -1.05 -9.00 12.31
C ASP A 9 -1.94 -8.07 13.14
N SER A 10 -1.34 -7.16 13.90
CA SER A 10 -2.05 -6.16 14.70
C SER A 10 -2.94 -5.23 13.87
N ALA A 11 -2.57 -4.95 12.62
CA ALA A 11 -3.40 -4.16 11.71
C ALA A 11 -4.72 -4.89 11.41
N PHE A 12 -4.65 -6.20 11.15
CA PHE A 12 -5.82 -7.04 10.93
C PHE A 12 -6.69 -7.20 12.18
N SER A 13 -6.06 -7.33 13.36
CA SER A 13 -6.79 -7.39 14.64
C SER A 13 -7.53 -6.09 14.97
N SER A 14 -7.04 -4.95 14.48
CA SER A 14 -7.60 -3.61 14.73
C SER A 14 -8.72 -3.21 13.76
N LEU A 15 -9.06 -4.05 12.79
CA LEU A 15 -10.07 -3.74 11.78
C LEU A 15 -11.46 -3.58 12.42
N LYS A 16 -12.05 -2.40 12.23
CA LYS A 16 -13.46 -2.15 12.56
C LYS A 16 -14.35 -2.81 11.51
N LYS A 17 -15.55 -3.25 11.89
CA LYS A 17 -16.50 -3.91 10.97
C LYS A 17 -16.82 -3.03 9.75
N PRO A 18 -16.98 -3.61 8.55
CA PRO A 18 -16.93 -5.05 8.24
C PRO A 18 -15.51 -5.62 8.22
N SER A 19 -15.34 -6.85 8.69
CA SER A 19 -14.06 -7.57 8.63
C SER A 19 -13.75 -8.05 7.22
N LEU A 20 -12.49 -8.35 6.92
CA LEU A 20 -12.05 -8.99 5.66
C LEU A 20 -12.46 -10.47 5.55
N SER A 21 -13.39 -10.93 6.40
CA SER A 21 -13.77 -12.34 6.51
C SER A 21 -14.70 -12.83 5.40
N ASN A 22 -15.32 -11.92 4.64
CA ASN A 22 -16.29 -12.26 3.60
C ASN A 22 -15.91 -11.63 2.26
N LEU A 23 -14.67 -11.88 1.83
CA LEU A 23 -14.18 -11.49 0.51
C LEU A 23 -14.36 -12.65 -0.47
N THR A 24 -14.74 -12.34 -1.71
CA THR A 24 -14.60 -13.29 -2.82
C THR A 24 -13.13 -13.49 -3.18
N GLU A 25 -12.81 -14.55 -3.93
CA GLU A 25 -11.44 -14.80 -4.40
C GLU A 25 -10.90 -13.62 -5.22
N ASP A 26 -11.72 -13.03 -6.09
CA ASP A 26 -11.31 -11.88 -6.90
C ASP A 26 -11.07 -10.62 -6.05
N GLN A 27 -11.88 -10.40 -5.01
CA GLN A 27 -11.69 -9.29 -4.09
C GLN A 27 -10.41 -9.47 -3.26
N LEU A 28 -10.16 -10.69 -2.77
CA LEU A 28 -8.92 -11.02 -2.07
C LEU A 28 -7.70 -10.85 -2.97
N ARG A 29 -7.79 -11.30 -4.23
CA ARG A 29 -6.74 -11.11 -5.22
C ARG A 29 -6.45 -9.64 -5.45
N SER A 30 -7.48 -8.84 -5.69
CA SER A 30 -7.35 -7.38 -5.88
C SER A 30 -6.70 -6.71 -4.67
N LEU A 31 -7.10 -7.09 -3.45
CA LEU A 31 -6.51 -6.60 -2.21
C LEU A 31 -5.01 -6.94 -2.12
N CYS A 32 -4.61 -8.15 -2.48
CA CYS A 32 -3.20 -8.53 -2.50
C CYS A 32 -2.42 -7.77 -3.57
N LEU A 33 -2.98 -7.60 -4.77
CA LEU A 33 -2.35 -6.85 -5.87
C LEU A 33 -2.19 -5.35 -5.53
N PHE A 34 -3.08 -4.79 -4.72
CA PHE A 34 -2.96 -3.44 -4.17
C PHE A 34 -1.71 -3.26 -3.27
N HIS A 35 -1.25 -4.31 -2.60
CA HIS A 35 -0.10 -4.24 -1.68
C HIS A 35 1.27 -4.42 -2.37
N ALA A 36 1.30 -4.61 -3.69
CA ALA A 36 2.52 -4.90 -4.42
C ALA A 36 2.75 -3.94 -5.58
N MET A 37 4.01 -3.52 -5.79
CA MET A 37 4.42 -2.62 -6.87
C MET A 37 5.31 -3.36 -7.89
N PRO A 38 5.21 -3.03 -9.20
CA PRO A 38 5.96 -3.70 -10.26
C PRO A 38 7.46 -3.36 -10.30
N HIS A 39 7.96 -2.59 -9.34
CA HIS A 39 9.35 -2.17 -9.24
C HIS A 39 9.90 -2.40 -7.82
N TYR A 40 11.19 -2.68 -7.75
CA TYR A 40 11.92 -2.77 -6.49
C TYR A 40 12.42 -1.37 -6.11
N TYR A 41 12.08 -0.92 -4.92
CA TYR A 41 12.51 0.35 -4.36
C TYR A 41 13.32 0.10 -3.09
N THR A 42 14.49 0.71 -3.00
CA THR A 42 15.25 0.82 -1.76
C THR A 42 14.62 1.87 -0.85
N LEU A 43 14.97 1.87 0.44
CA LEU A 43 14.50 2.89 1.38
C LEU A 43 14.81 4.33 0.93
N ALA A 44 15.96 4.54 0.27
CA ALA A 44 16.36 5.86 -0.22
C ALA A 44 15.48 6.34 -1.40
N ASP A 45 14.95 5.42 -2.21
CA ASP A 45 14.14 5.76 -3.38
C ASP A 45 12.79 6.37 -2.98
N PHE A 46 12.26 6.03 -1.80
CA PHE A 46 10.97 6.54 -1.31
C PHE A 46 10.94 8.05 -1.12
N LYS A 47 12.10 8.68 -0.89
CA LYS A 47 12.20 10.13 -0.85
C LYS A 47 11.80 10.74 -2.20
N ASN A 48 12.30 10.17 -3.30
CA ASN A 48 11.98 10.62 -4.65
C ASN A 48 10.54 10.27 -5.04
N LEU A 49 9.97 9.19 -4.47
CA LEU A 49 8.56 8.82 -4.70
C LEU A 49 7.56 9.82 -4.11
N THR A 50 7.98 10.67 -3.16
CA THR A 50 7.12 11.74 -2.63
C THR A 50 6.70 12.70 -3.75
N ASP A 51 7.62 13.03 -4.66
CA ASP A 51 7.35 13.96 -5.77
C ASP A 51 6.68 13.27 -6.98
N LEU A 52 6.76 11.94 -7.07
CA LEU A 52 6.21 11.12 -8.15
C LEU A 52 4.86 10.48 -7.80
N SER A 53 4.30 10.81 -6.65
CA SER A 53 3.02 10.27 -6.18
C SER A 53 1.84 10.84 -6.99
N PRO A 54 0.80 10.03 -7.28
CA PRO A 54 0.60 8.63 -6.89
C PRO A 54 1.35 7.63 -7.80
N VAL A 55 1.89 6.57 -7.20
CA VAL A 55 2.60 5.50 -7.89
C VAL A 55 1.71 4.25 -8.01
N SER A 56 1.67 3.65 -9.21
CA SER A 56 0.82 2.49 -9.50
C SER A 56 1.27 1.20 -8.79
N THR A 57 0.28 0.46 -8.30
CA THR A 57 0.43 -0.92 -7.79
C THR A 57 0.04 -1.94 -8.87
N PHE A 58 0.22 -3.23 -8.61
CA PHE A 58 -0.31 -4.29 -9.48
C PHE A 58 -1.84 -4.32 -9.54
N GLY A 59 -2.54 -3.65 -8.62
CA GLY A 59 -3.99 -3.48 -8.69
C GLY A 59 -4.44 -2.66 -9.91
N GLY A 60 -3.57 -1.77 -10.42
CA GLY A 60 -3.86 -0.93 -11.59
C GLY A 60 -4.94 0.15 -11.35
N GLY A 61 -5.21 0.96 -12.37
CA GLY A 61 -6.27 1.97 -12.33
C GLY A 61 -6.16 2.93 -11.13
N GLN A 62 -7.19 2.94 -10.28
CA GLN A 62 -7.34 3.83 -9.12
C GLN A 62 -6.47 3.45 -7.90
N TYR A 63 -5.73 2.35 -7.98
CA TYR A 63 -4.96 1.78 -6.88
C TYR A 63 -3.55 2.35 -6.77
N GLY A 64 -3.47 3.69 -6.73
CA GLY A 64 -2.23 4.44 -6.57
C GLY A 64 -1.83 4.60 -5.10
N LEU A 65 -0.53 4.64 -4.85
CA LEU A 65 0.07 4.89 -3.55
C LEU A 65 0.80 6.23 -3.54
N ASN A 66 0.48 7.05 -2.55
CA ASN A 66 1.16 8.30 -2.24
C ASN A 66 2.17 8.08 -1.12
N PHE A 67 3.34 8.66 -1.30
CA PHE A 67 4.43 8.62 -0.35
C PHE A 67 4.68 10.01 0.21
N LYS A 68 5.02 10.07 1.48
CA LYS A 68 5.51 11.28 2.12
C LYS A 68 6.64 10.92 3.06
N ASP A 69 7.81 11.47 2.80
CA ASP A 69 8.93 11.46 3.74
C ASP A 69 8.72 12.52 4.83
N ASP A 70 8.59 12.08 6.08
CA ASP A 70 8.66 12.93 7.28
C ASP A 70 9.93 12.59 8.06
N LYS A 71 11.02 13.31 7.73
CA LYS A 71 12.32 13.24 8.42
C LYS A 71 12.87 11.81 8.55
N GLY A 72 12.72 11.00 7.50
CA GLY A 72 13.17 9.60 7.46
C GLY A 72 12.09 8.58 7.81
N THR A 73 10.90 9.01 8.21
CA THR A 73 9.71 8.15 8.34
C THR A 73 8.88 8.26 7.07
N ILE A 74 8.75 7.16 6.33
CA ILE A 74 7.94 7.12 5.11
C ILE A 74 6.50 6.82 5.48
N HIS A 75 5.62 7.78 5.24
CA HIS A 75 4.17 7.61 5.34
C HIS A 75 3.61 7.21 3.97
N LEU A 76 2.76 6.19 3.99
CA LEU A 76 2.07 5.66 2.82
C LEU A 76 0.56 5.92 2.93
N SER A 77 -0.04 6.44 1.86
CA SER A 77 -1.49 6.60 1.76
C SER A 77 -2.00 6.32 0.35
N SER A 78 -3.29 6.04 0.19
CA SER A 78 -3.93 5.83 -1.12
C SER A 78 -5.13 6.73 -1.36
N GLY A 79 -5.32 7.75 -0.51
CA GLY A 79 -6.57 8.53 -0.43
C GLY A 79 -7.74 7.75 0.21
N LEU A 80 -7.72 6.42 0.16
CA LEU A 80 -8.67 5.51 0.82
C LEU A 80 -8.16 4.99 2.17
N THR A 81 -6.84 5.01 2.40
CA THR A 81 -6.21 4.52 3.63
C THR A 81 -4.94 5.32 3.93
N ASN A 82 -4.67 5.55 5.22
CA ASN A 82 -3.44 6.17 5.73
C ASN A 82 -2.73 5.21 6.67
N THR A 83 -1.43 5.00 6.45
CA THR A 83 -0.57 4.30 7.42
C THR A 83 -0.10 5.29 8.49
N LYS A 84 -0.08 4.83 9.75
CA LYS A 84 0.42 5.62 10.89
C LYS A 84 1.90 5.36 11.09
#